data_AF-A0A0B8QI64-F1
#
_entry.id   AF-A0A0B8QI64-F1
#
_cell.length_a   1.000
_cell.length_b   1.000
_cell.length_c   1.000
_cell.angle_alpha   90.00
_cell.angle_beta   90.00
_cell.angle_gamma   90.00
#
_symmetry.space_group_name_H-M   'P 1'
#
loop_
_entity.id
_entity.type
_entity.pdbx_description
1 polymer ?
#
loop_
_entity_poly.entity_id
_entity_poly.type
_entity_poly.pdbx_seq_one_letter_code
_entity_poly.pdbx_strand_id
1 'polypeptide(L)' 'MGEGAKIGSCSVVLQAVPPHTTVAGVPAKIVGRPQSDKPSEDMDQQFNGKSQSFIGGDGI' A
#
# COMPACT_ATOMS: atom_id res chain seq x y z
N MET A 1 -5.62 11.17 1.58
CA MET A 1 -5.79 9.75 1.90
C MET A 1 -7.22 9.55 2.40
N GLY A 2 -7.91 8.48 2.00
CA GLY A 2 -9.18 8.09 2.61
C GLY A 2 -8.97 7.43 3.97
N GLU A 3 -10.03 7.39 4.77
CA GLU A 3 -10.04 6.69 6.06
C GLU A 3 -9.70 5.21 5.89
N GLY A 4 -8.93 4.65 6.82
CA GLY A 4 -8.52 3.25 6.78
C GLY A 4 -7.60 2.88 5.61
N ALA A 5 -7.03 3.83 4.86
CA ALA A 5 -6.06 3.52 3.81
C ALA A 5 -4.71 3.07 4.38
N LYS A 6 -4.04 2.13 3.68
CA LYS A 6 -2.69 1.64 4.01
C LYS A 6 -1.70 2.06 2.92
N ILE A 7 -0.58 2.66 3.31
CA ILE A 7 0.47 3.11 2.38
C ILE A 7 1.71 2.28 2.63
N GLY A 8 2.20 1.60 1.60
CA GLY A 8 3.47 0.88 1.66
C GLY A 8 4.62 1.85 1.96
N SER A 9 5.60 1.39 2.73
CA SER A 9 6.81 2.18 3.00
C SER A 9 7.48 2.65 1.70
N CYS A 10 8.18 3.79 1.77
CA CYS A 10 8.90 4.38 0.64
C CYS A 10 8.06 4.70 -0.61
N SER A 11 6.72 4.76 -0.50
CA SER A 11 5.84 5.04 -1.64
C SER A 11 5.73 6.53 -1.95
N VAL A 12 5.62 6.86 -3.23
CA VAL A 12 5.37 8.24 -3.70
C VAL A 12 3.94 8.32 -4.23
N VAL A 13 3.02 8.85 -3.42
CA VAL A 13 1.60 8.94 -3.73
C VAL A 13 1.31 10.26 -4.44
N LEU A 14 1.00 10.17 -5.74
CA LEU A 14 0.71 11.35 -6.59
C LEU A 14 -0.79 11.59 -6.81
N GLN A 15 -1.65 10.66 -6.37
CA GLN A 15 -3.10 10.68 -6.60
C GLN A 15 -3.88 10.39 -5.31
N ALA A 16 -5.14 10.80 -5.26
CA ALA A 16 -6.01 10.54 -4.11
C ALA A 16 -6.23 9.02 -3.92
N VAL A 17 -6.01 8.54 -2.70
CA VAL A 17 -6.22 7.14 -2.31
C VAL A 17 -7.63 6.99 -1.71
N PRO A 18 -8.48 6.10 -2.23
CA PRO A 18 -9.79 5.82 -1.65
C PRO A 18 -9.72 5.25 -0.22
N PRO A 19 -10.80 5.32 0.57
CA PRO A 19 -10.87 4.64 1.86
C PRO A 19 -10.59 3.13 1.76
N HIS A 20 -10.07 2.53 2.82
CA HIS A 20 -9.82 1.09 2.95
C HIS A 20 -9.07 0.48 1.75
N THR A 21 -8.05 1.17 1.26
CA THR A 21 -7.25 0.76 0.10
C THR A 21 -5.76 0.72 0.45
N THR A 22 -5.04 -0.29 -0.06
CA THR A 22 -3.59 -0.39 0.07
C THR A 22 -2.92 0.09 -1.21
N VAL A 23 -2.00 1.06 -1.12
CA VAL A 23 -1.17 1.50 -2.25
C VAL A 23 0.32 1.33 -1.93
N ALA A 24 1.13 1.03 -2.94
CA ALA A 24 2.59 0.95 -2.80
C ALA A 24 3.32 1.33 -4.10
N GLY A 25 4.58 1.75 -3.98
CA GLY A 25 5.52 1.97 -5.11
C GLY A 25 5.75 3.44 -5.50
N VAL A 26 6.53 3.64 -6.58
CA VAL A 26 6.92 4.95 -7.13
C VAL A 26 6.68 4.96 -8.64
N PRO A 27 5.67 5.70 -9.16
CA PRO A 27 4.55 6.27 -8.41
C PRO A 27 3.67 5.17 -7.81
N ALA A 28 3.03 5.47 -6.67
CA ALA A 28 2.23 4.52 -5.93
C ALA A 28 0.99 4.06 -6.73
N LYS A 29 0.72 2.76 -6.70
CA LYS A 29 -0.46 2.13 -7.32
C LYS A 29 -1.24 1.33 -6.29
N ILE A 30 -2.53 1.11 -6.55
CA ILE A 30 -3.36 0.24 -5.72
C ILE A 30 -2.84 -1.20 -5.82
N VAL A 31 -2.45 -1.77 -4.69
CA VAL A 31 -1.94 -3.13 -4.57
C VAL A 31 -2.89 -4.06 -3.81
N GLY A 32 -3.93 -3.53 -3.17
CA GLY A 32 -4.95 -4.33 -2.50
C GLY A 32 -5.81 -3.56 -1.51
N ARG A 33 -6.25 -4.26 -0.47
CA ARG A 33 -6.99 -3.70 0.67
C ARG A 33 -6.31 -4.08 1.99
N PRO A 34 -6.37 -3.24 3.03
CA PRO A 34 -5.87 -3.58 4.35
C PRO A 34 -6.68 -4.73 4.96
N GLN A 35 -6.06 -5.52 5.83
CA GLN A 35 -6.70 -6.66 6.49
C GLN A 35 -7.66 -6.25 7.63
N SER A 36 -7.66 -4.97 7.99
CA SER A 36 -8.41 -4.39 9.09
C SER A 36 -8.93 -3.02 8.68
N ASP A 37 -10.03 -2.59 9.31
CA ASP A 37 -10.62 -1.27 9.11
C ASP A 37 -9.68 -0.14 9.53
N LYS A 38 -8.82 -0.41 10.52
CA LYS A 38 -7.86 0.55 11.07
C LYS A 38 -6.44 -0.01 10.98
N PRO A 39 -5.80 0.05 9.79
CA PRO A 39 -4.43 -0.46 9.62
C PRO A 39 -3.39 0.21 10.54
N SER A 40 -3.72 1.36 11.12
CA SER A 40 -2.91 2.06 12.13
C SER A 40 -2.94 1.43 13.53
N GLU A 41 -3.92 0.60 13.86
CA GLU A 41 -3.96 -0.11 15.14
C GLU A 41 -3.17 -1.42 15.04
N ASP A 42 -3.26 -2.13 13.91
CA ASP A 42 -2.55 -3.40 13.68
C ASP A 42 -1.09 -3.21 13.24
N MET A 43 -0.76 -2.08 12.63
CA MET A 43 0.58 -1.75 12.13
C MET A 43 1.22 -2.80 11.21
N ASP A 44 0.39 -3.59 10.53
CA ASP A 44 0.83 -4.58 9.55
C ASP A 44 1.43 -3.89 8.31
N GLN A 45 2.75 -4.01 8.16
CA GLN A 45 3.51 -3.46 7.04
C GLN A 45 3.41 -4.30 5.77
N GLN A 46 2.80 -5.50 5.83
CA GLN A 46 2.66 -6.35 4.65
C GLN A 46 1.57 -5.81 3.72
N PHE A 47 1.90 -5.75 2.43
CA PHE A 47 0.97 -5.41 1.36
C PHE A 47 1.02 -6.42 0.19
N ASN A 48 1.80 -7.50 0.32
CA ASN A 48 2.02 -8.52 -0.70
C ASN A 48 1.14 -9.76 -0.48
N GLY A 49 -0.08 -9.74 -1.02
CA GLY A 49 -0.94 -10.93 -1.08
C GLY A 49 -0.70 -11.85 -2.30
N LYS A 50 0.12 -11.43 -3.27
CA LYS A 50 0.60 -12.26 -4.40
C LYS A 50 1.98 -11.74 -4.78
N SER A 51 2.92 -12.64 -5.08
CA SER A 51 4.23 -12.34 -5.65
C SER A 51 4.10 -11.54 -6.95
N GLN A 52 3.88 -10.23 -6.88
CA GLN A 52 4.39 -9.34 -7.90
C GLN A 52 5.86 -9.19 -7.58
N SER A 53 6.65 -10.06 -8.19
CA SER A 53 8.08 -9.82 -8.36
C SER A 53 8.19 -8.41 -8.94
N PHE A 54 8.79 -7.49 -8.19
CA PHE A 54 9.10 -6.15 -8.66
C PHE A 54 10.18 -6.29 -9.73
N ILE A 55 9.77 -6.71 -10.93
CA ILE A 55 10.62 -6.82 -12.11
C ILE A 55 10.83 -5.39 -12.59
N GLY A 56 11.78 -4.73 -11.92
CA GLY A 56 12.03 -3.30 -12.01
C GLY A 56 13.25 -2.84 -11.23
N GLY A 57 13.81 -3.66 -10.33
CA GLY A 57 15.18 -3.45 -9.83
C GLY A 57 15.33 -2.45 -8.68
N ASP A 58 14.27 -2.10 -7.97
CA ASP A 58 14.36 -1.23 -6.79
C ASP A 58 14.01 -2.05 -5.55
N GLY A 59 15.04 -2.72 -5.01
CA GLY A 59 14.92 -3.40 -3.73
C GLY A 59 14.53 -2.43 -2.63
N ILE A 60 13.39 -2.69 -2.00
CA ILE A 60 13.01 -2.31 -0.64
C ILE A 60 12.29 -3.52 -0.04
#